data_AF-A0A6S7K848-F1
#
_entry.id   AF-A0A6S7K848-F1
#
_cell.length_a   1.000
_cell.length_b   1.000
_cell.length_c   1.000
_cell.angle_alpha   90.00
_cell.angle_beta   90.00
_cell.angle_gamma   90.00
#
_symmetry.space_group_name_H-M   'P 1'
#
loop_
_entity.id
_entity.type
_entity.pdbx_description
1 polymer ?
#
loop_
_entity_poly.entity_id
_entity_poly.type
_entity_poly.pdbx_seq_one_letter_code
_entity_poly.pdbx_strand_id
1 'polypeptide(L)'
;MPQQNPNESAEETTGMCLKLFAAIGTDVSINDVDIAHRVLVRMQSNRSKAIICKFVRRLAEENVIAARKQTSNVQPEQLYLPSATKLDSLQIYQHLTSRLQELLFEANKSLRMSIVFNPIEHSALAMDCLTMSNVDPDLNVQALFPPTS
;
A
#
# COMPACT_ATOMS: atom_id res chain seq x y z
N MET A 1 0.54 -8.98 5.31
CA MET A 1 1.70 -9.77 5.72
C MET A 1 1.99 -9.43 7.19
N PRO A 2 1.88 -10.39 8.12
CA PRO A 2 2.04 -10.16 9.56
C PRO A 2 3.37 -9.48 9.94
N GLN A 3 3.42 -8.89 11.13
CA GLN A 3 4.62 -8.31 11.72
C GLN A 3 5.07 -9.21 12.88
N GLN A 4 6.32 -9.68 12.84
CA GLN A 4 6.93 -10.57 13.84
C GLN A 4 7.61 -9.77 14.96
N ASN A 5 8.21 -8.62 14.65
CA ASN A 5 8.90 -7.75 15.61
C ASN A 5 8.47 -6.28 15.41
N PRO A 6 8.12 -5.51 16.46
CA PRO A 6 7.77 -4.09 16.33
C PRO A 6 8.86 -3.24 15.64
N ASN A 7 10.13 -3.62 15.84
CA ASN A 7 11.32 -2.94 15.31
C ASN A 7 12.02 -3.79 14.24
N GLU A 8 11.27 -4.32 13.27
CA GLU A 8 11.83 -4.99 12.10
C GLU A 8 12.74 -4.05 11.29
N SER A 9 13.95 -4.52 11.03
CA SER A 9 14.89 -3.91 10.11
C SER A 9 14.43 -4.04 8.65
N ALA A 10 15.07 -3.25 7.77
CA ALA A 10 14.88 -3.38 6.32
C ALA A 10 15.34 -4.75 5.80
N GLU A 11 16.35 -5.37 6.42
CA GLU A 11 16.85 -6.70 6.06
C GLU A 11 15.85 -7.80 6.41
N GLU A 12 15.30 -7.82 7.63
CA GLU A 12 14.23 -8.75 8.04
C GLU A 12 12.97 -8.57 7.15
N THR A 13 12.59 -7.33 6.86
CA THR A 13 11.47 -7.00 5.97
C THR A 13 11.71 -7.54 4.55
N THR A 14 12.93 -7.36 4.03
CA THR A 14 13.34 -7.88 2.71
C THR A 14 13.33 -9.41 2.72
N GLY A 15 13.88 -10.05 3.75
CA GLY A 15 13.91 -11.51 3.90
C GLY A 15 12.51 -12.14 3.88
N MET A 16 11.54 -11.55 4.58
CA MET A 16 10.14 -11.97 4.51
C MET A 16 9.54 -11.86 3.10
N CYS A 17 9.86 -10.77 2.38
CA CYS A 17 9.40 -10.61 1.00
C CYS A 17 10.05 -11.63 0.05
N LEU A 18 11.35 -11.90 0.16
CA LEU A 18 12.03 -12.95 -0.61
C LEU A 18 11.43 -14.33 -0.35
N LYS A 19 11.06 -14.65 0.90
CA LYS A 19 10.37 -15.91 1.25
C LYS A 19 8.99 -15.99 0.62
N LEU A 20 8.23 -14.89 0.62
CA LEU A 20 6.94 -14.82 -0.09
C LEU A 20 7.11 -15.00 -1.61
N PHE A 21 8.11 -14.36 -2.22
CA PHE A 21 8.40 -14.47 -3.65
C PHE A 21 8.81 -15.91 -4.04
N ALA A 22 9.62 -16.57 -3.22
CA ALA A 22 9.93 -17.99 -3.39
C ALA A 22 8.67 -18.88 -3.25
N ALA A 23 7.81 -18.60 -2.25
CA ALA A 23 6.59 -19.37 -1.99
C ALA A 23 5.53 -19.26 -3.11
N ILE A 24 5.45 -18.12 -3.81
CA ILE A 24 4.60 -17.97 -5.01
C ILE A 24 5.24 -18.51 -6.30
N GLY A 25 6.46 -19.08 -6.22
CA GLY A 25 7.15 -19.71 -7.34
C GLY A 25 7.97 -18.75 -8.22
N THR A 26 8.48 -17.64 -7.65
CA THR A 26 9.34 -16.69 -8.39
C THR A 26 10.77 -16.71 -7.87
N ASP A 27 11.73 -16.70 -8.80
CA ASP A 27 13.16 -16.55 -8.50
C ASP A 27 13.50 -15.06 -8.38
N VAL A 28 13.52 -14.57 -7.14
CA VAL A 28 13.89 -13.19 -6.77
C VAL A 28 15.02 -13.28 -5.76
N SER A 29 16.15 -12.64 -6.09
CA SER A 29 17.32 -12.54 -5.22
C SER A 29 17.30 -11.24 -4.40
N ILE A 30 18.13 -11.15 -3.36
CA ILE A 30 18.27 -9.91 -2.57
C ILE A 30 18.74 -8.73 -3.44
N ASN A 31 19.55 -8.98 -4.47
CA ASN A 31 20.05 -7.97 -5.41
C ASN A 31 18.95 -7.39 -6.32
N ASP A 32 17.76 -7.99 -6.33
CA ASP A 32 16.62 -7.53 -7.11
C ASP A 32 15.75 -6.52 -6.36
N VAL A 33 15.96 -6.40 -5.05
CA VAL A 33 15.23 -5.50 -4.17
C VAL A 33 16.14 -4.33 -3.79
N ASP A 34 15.71 -3.11 -4.11
CA ASP A 34 16.41 -1.87 -3.75
C ASP A 34 16.11 -1.51 -2.28
N ILE A 35 14.84 -1.57 -1.90
CA ILE A 35 14.38 -1.33 -0.53
C ILE A 35 13.05 -2.05 -0.28
N ALA A 36 12.93 -2.70 0.90
CA ALA A 36 11.67 -3.13 1.46
C ALA A 36 11.44 -2.45 2.82
N HIS A 37 10.28 -1.83 3.02
CA HIS A 37 9.94 -1.18 4.28
C HIS A 37 8.42 -1.25 4.56
N ARG A 38 8.04 -1.17 5.84
CA ARG A 38 6.63 -1.10 6.23
C ARG A 38 6.10 0.33 6.18
N VAL A 39 4.87 0.48 5.68
CA VAL A 39 4.15 1.75 5.67
C VAL A 39 3.79 2.15 7.09
N LEU A 40 4.19 3.37 7.49
CA LEU A 40 3.76 3.97 8.76
C LEU A 40 2.32 4.45 8.63
N VAL A 41 1.39 3.73 9.28
CA VAL A 41 -0.02 4.15 9.36
C VAL A 41 -0.16 5.14 10.52
N ARG A 42 -0.72 6.34 10.25
CA ARG A 42 -0.89 7.41 11.26
C ARG A 42 -1.90 7.07 12.35
N MET A 43 -2.83 6.17 12.06
CA MET A 43 -3.81 5.61 13.00
C MET A 43 -3.41 4.18 13.37
N GLN A 44 -3.49 3.81 14.65
CA GLN A 44 -3.35 2.42 15.05
C GLN A 44 -4.53 1.63 14.49
N SER A 45 -4.24 0.62 13.67
CA SER A 45 -5.24 -0.29 13.12
C SER A 45 -4.88 -1.72 13.50
N ASN A 46 -5.88 -2.56 13.73
CA ASN A 46 -5.68 -3.99 13.98
C ASN A 46 -5.19 -4.78 12.76
N ARG A 47 -4.98 -4.11 11.60
CA ARG A 47 -4.39 -4.70 10.40
C ARG A 47 -2.87 -4.55 10.42
N SER A 48 -2.15 -5.58 9.99
CA SER A 48 -0.70 -5.53 9.81
C SER A 48 -0.32 -4.46 8.78
N LYS A 49 0.72 -3.68 9.07
CA LYS A 49 1.24 -2.65 8.16
C LYS A 49 1.66 -3.27 6.84
N ALA A 50 1.23 -2.68 5.72
CA ALA A 50 1.65 -3.08 4.38
C ALA A 50 3.17 -2.90 4.21
N ILE A 51 3.78 -3.72 3.35
CA ILE A 51 5.19 -3.61 2.97
C ILE A 51 5.24 -3.03 1.55
N ILE A 52 6.05 -2.00 1.35
CA ILE A 52 6.42 -1.51 0.02
C ILE A 52 7.78 -2.12 -0.31
N CYS A 53 7.85 -2.86 -1.41
CA CYS A 53 9.10 -3.29 -2.04
C CYS A 53 9.32 -2.48 -3.32
N LYS A 54 10.53 -1.94 -3.47
CA LYS A 54 11.02 -1.37 -4.73
C LYS A 54 12.04 -2.33 -5.32
N PHE A 55 11.90 -2.65 -6.61
CA PHE A 55 12.81 -3.53 -7.32
C PHE A 55 13.89 -2.75 -8.08
N VAL A 56 15.09 -3.32 -8.16
CA VAL A 56 16.17 -2.86 -9.06
C VAL A 56 15.90 -3.36 -10.48
N ARG A 57 15.58 -4.66 -10.63
CA ARG A 57 15.26 -5.27 -11.93
C ARG A 57 13.75 -5.29 -12.16
N ARG A 58 13.28 -4.52 -13.15
CA ARG A 58 11.87 -4.51 -13.61
C ARG A 58 11.33 -5.91 -13.92
N LEU A 59 12.14 -6.80 -14.50
CA LEU A 59 11.73 -8.17 -14.82
C LEU A 59 11.38 -8.99 -13.56
N ALA A 60 12.05 -8.74 -12.43
CA ALA A 60 11.72 -9.40 -11.16
C ALA A 60 10.36 -8.92 -10.61
N GLU A 61 10.09 -7.61 -10.69
CA GLU A 61 8.76 -7.05 -10.37
C GLU A 61 7.67 -7.67 -11.24
N GLU A 62 7.85 -7.71 -12.55
CA GLU A 62 6.86 -8.24 -13.50
C GLU A 62 6.57 -9.73 -13.26
N ASN A 63 7.59 -10.53 -12.95
CA ASN A 63 7.43 -11.94 -12.56
C ASN A 63 6.62 -12.10 -11.27
N VAL A 64 6.92 -11.33 -10.22
CA VAL A 64 6.15 -11.32 -8.96
C VAL A 64 4.70 -10.90 -9.18
N ILE A 65 4.47 -9.86 -9.97
CA ILE A 65 3.12 -9.38 -10.30
C ILE A 65 2.36 -10.40 -11.15
N ALA A 66 3.01 -11.15 -12.05
CA ALA A 66 2.39 -12.24 -12.79
C ALA A 66 2.01 -13.42 -11.86
N ALA A 67 2.92 -13.82 -10.97
CA ALA A 67 2.73 -14.93 -10.03
C ALA A 67 1.76 -14.62 -8.87
N ARG A 68 1.38 -13.36 -8.64
CA ARG A 68 0.58 -12.89 -7.49
C ARG A 68 -0.68 -13.71 -7.16
N LYS A 69 -1.28 -14.39 -8.13
CA LYS A 69 -2.45 -15.27 -7.89
C LYS A 69 -2.11 -16.47 -6.99
N GLN A 70 -0.86 -16.94 -6.99
CA GLN A 70 -0.40 -18.04 -6.14
C GLN A 70 -0.31 -17.68 -4.65
N THR A 71 -0.46 -16.39 -4.29
CA THR A 71 -0.47 -15.94 -2.89
C THR A 71 -1.54 -16.65 -2.05
N SER A 72 -2.65 -17.09 -2.66
CA SER A 72 -3.70 -17.87 -1.98
C SER A 72 -3.26 -19.27 -1.54
N ASN A 73 -2.17 -19.79 -2.10
CA ASN A 73 -1.68 -21.15 -1.88
C ASN A 73 -0.51 -21.20 -0.89
N VAL A 74 0.00 -20.03 -0.48
CA VAL A 74 1.14 -19.89 0.44
C VAL A 74 0.74 -20.28 1.86
N GLN A 75 1.49 -21.21 2.44
CA GLN A 75 1.29 -21.68 3.81
C GLN A 75 2.09 -20.84 4.82
N PRO A 76 1.61 -20.67 6.08
CA PRO A 76 2.30 -19.88 7.11
C PRO A 76 3.76 -20.28 7.36
N GLU A 77 4.06 -21.58 7.32
CA GLU A 77 5.37 -22.14 7.60
C GLU A 77 6.42 -21.69 6.58
N GLN A 78 6.00 -21.47 5.32
CA GLN A 78 6.88 -20.98 4.25
C GLN A 78 7.35 -19.53 4.51
N LEU A 79 6.65 -18.80 5.37
CA LEU A 79 6.91 -17.41 5.75
C LEU A 79 7.49 -17.28 7.17
N TYR A 80 7.92 -18.38 7.79
CA TYR A 80 8.32 -18.45 9.22
C TYR A 80 7.23 -18.03 10.21
N LEU A 81 5.96 -18.15 9.83
CA LEU A 81 4.81 -17.84 10.68
C LEU A 81 4.28 -19.14 11.33
N PRO A 82 3.74 -19.08 12.56
CA PRO A 82 3.07 -20.22 13.16
C PRO A 82 1.88 -20.70 12.30
N SER A 83 1.66 -22.02 12.22
CA SER A 83 0.56 -22.67 11.47
C SER A 83 -0.84 -22.12 11.77
N ALA A 84 -1.05 -21.56 12.96
CA ALA A 84 -2.31 -20.92 13.36
C ALA A 84 -2.56 -19.54 12.73
N THR A 85 -1.58 -19.00 11.97
CA THR A 85 -1.65 -17.65 11.40
C THR A 85 -2.49 -17.65 10.11
N LYS A 86 -3.63 -16.98 10.12
CA LYS A 86 -4.47 -16.83 8.93
C LYS A 86 -3.80 -15.91 7.90
N LEU A 87 -3.68 -16.41 6.66
CA LEU A 87 -3.11 -15.67 5.52
C LEU A 87 -4.16 -15.24 4.49
N ASP A 88 -5.44 -15.42 4.76
CA ASP A 88 -6.59 -15.19 3.86
C ASP A 88 -6.66 -13.77 3.23
N SER A 89 -5.95 -12.80 3.81
CA SER A 89 -5.85 -11.41 3.37
C SER A 89 -4.50 -11.04 2.73
N LEU A 90 -3.63 -12.02 2.49
CA LEU A 90 -2.33 -11.80 1.87
C LEU A 90 -2.50 -11.58 0.36
N GLN A 91 -2.19 -10.38 -0.09
CA GLN A 91 -2.37 -9.95 -1.48
C GLN A 91 -1.17 -9.11 -1.92
N ILE A 92 -0.75 -9.29 -3.17
CA ILE A 92 0.33 -8.52 -3.79
C ILE A 92 -0.29 -7.62 -4.86
N TYR A 93 0.02 -6.33 -4.79
CA TYR A 93 -0.47 -5.30 -5.69
C TYR A 93 0.70 -4.56 -6.33
N GLN A 94 0.55 -4.15 -7.59
CA GLN A 94 1.49 -3.22 -8.20
C GLN A 94 1.22 -1.80 -7.70
N HIS A 95 2.29 -1.07 -7.35
CA HIS A 95 2.17 0.32 -6.91
C HIS A 95 1.95 1.23 -8.12
N LEU A 96 0.69 1.60 -8.37
CA LEU A 96 0.30 2.50 -9.45
C LEU A 96 0.79 3.94 -9.19
N THR A 97 1.16 4.66 -10.25
CA THR A 97 1.40 6.11 -10.16
C THR A 97 0.08 6.85 -9.88
N SER A 98 0.12 8.03 -9.25
CA SER A 98 -1.09 8.79 -8.87
C SER A 98 -2.05 8.99 -10.05
N ARG A 99 -1.51 9.35 -11.23
CA ARG A 99 -2.29 9.48 -12.48
C ARG A 99 -3.00 8.18 -12.90
N LEU A 100 -2.38 7.01 -12.69
CA LEU A 100 -3.03 5.73 -12.98
C LEU A 100 -4.08 5.37 -11.92
N GLN A 101 -3.89 5.79 -10.67
CA GLN A 101 -4.91 5.64 -9.61
C GLN A 101 -6.14 6.52 -9.89
N GLU A 102 -5.94 7.77 -10.33
CA GLU A 102 -6.99 8.69 -10.78
C GLU A 102 -7.78 8.11 -11.96
N LEU A 103 -7.10 7.70 -13.04
CA LEU A 103 -7.75 7.08 -14.20
C LEU A 103 -8.50 5.80 -13.83
N LEU A 104 -7.96 4.97 -12.93
CA LEU A 104 -8.63 3.77 -12.42
C LEU A 104 -9.87 4.14 -11.59
N PHE A 105 -9.81 5.20 -10.78
CA PHE A 105 -10.95 5.69 -10.00
C PHE A 105 -12.06 6.23 -10.90
N GLU A 106 -11.73 7.02 -11.92
CA GLU A 106 -12.68 7.54 -12.91
C GLU A 106 -13.32 6.43 -13.75
N ALA A 107 -12.52 5.47 -14.25
CA ALA A 107 -13.04 4.33 -14.98
C ALA A 107 -14.00 3.49 -14.12
N ASN A 108 -13.65 3.21 -12.86
CA ASN A 108 -14.54 2.51 -11.94
C ASN A 108 -15.79 3.33 -11.57
N LYS A 109 -15.71 4.66 -11.51
CA LYS A 109 -16.88 5.55 -11.34
C LYS A 109 -17.86 5.41 -12.51
N SER A 110 -17.37 5.26 -13.74
CA SER A 110 -18.20 4.99 -14.92
C SER A 110 -18.84 3.58 -14.89
N LEU A 111 -18.08 2.56 -14.48
CA LEU A 111 -18.57 1.18 -14.39
C LEU A 111 -19.52 0.92 -13.19
N ARG A 112 -19.50 1.79 -12.18
CA ARG A 112 -20.38 1.71 -10.99
C ARG A 112 -21.87 1.97 -11.27
N MET A 113 -22.25 2.44 -12.47
CA MET A 113 -23.65 2.41 -12.92
C MET A 113 -24.18 0.99 -13.19
N SER A 114 -23.29 0.00 -13.35
CA SER A 114 -23.68 -1.36 -13.77
C SER A 114 -23.13 -2.48 -12.87
N ILE A 115 -22.09 -2.20 -12.08
CA ILE A 115 -21.56 -3.15 -11.11
C ILE A 115 -21.42 -2.44 -9.76
N VAL A 116 -22.29 -2.82 -8.81
CA VAL A 116 -22.12 -2.49 -7.40
C VAL A 116 -20.89 -3.22 -6.89
N PHE A 117 -19.73 -2.57 -7.00
CA PHE A 117 -18.58 -2.89 -6.16
C PHE A 117 -19.00 -2.61 -4.72
N ASN A 118 -19.38 -3.68 -4.01
CA ASN A 118 -19.81 -3.65 -2.62
C ASN A 118 -18.70 -2.96 -1.80
N PRO A 119 -18.89 -1.71 -1.34
CA PRO A 119 -17.92 -1.06 -0.48
C PRO A 119 -17.94 -1.78 0.86
N ILE A 120 -16.81 -1.80 1.57
CA ILE A 120 -16.83 -2.18 2.98
C ILE A 120 -17.34 -0.96 3.78
N GLU A 121 -18.67 -0.76 3.70
CA GLU A 121 -19.47 -0.01 4.66
C GLU A 121 -19.40 -0.75 6.02
N HIS A 122 -19.31 -0.15 7.20
CA HIS A 122 -19.26 1.26 7.58
C HIS A 122 -18.23 1.46 8.71
N SER A 123 -17.58 2.62 8.74
CA SER A 123 -17.68 3.55 9.88
C SER A 123 -17.17 4.92 9.43
N ALA A 124 -17.93 5.96 9.76
CA ALA A 124 -17.74 7.30 9.22
C ALA A 124 -16.54 8.05 9.83
N LEU A 125 -16.25 9.21 9.22
CA LEU A 125 -15.31 10.28 9.60
C LEU A 125 -13.96 10.31 8.86
N ALA A 126 -14.02 10.68 7.57
CA ALA A 126 -12.99 11.46 6.88
C ALA A 126 -13.53 12.11 5.58
N MET A 127 -14.60 12.91 5.69
CA MET A 127 -14.62 14.16 4.91
C MET A 127 -13.62 15.13 5.55
N ASP A 128 -13.26 16.20 4.85
CA ASP A 128 -12.36 17.28 5.30
C ASP A 128 -10.85 16.98 5.29
N CYS A 129 -10.33 16.72 4.09
CA CYS A 129 -8.94 17.02 3.72
C CYS A 129 -8.80 17.40 2.23
N LEU A 130 -9.71 18.23 1.71
CA LEU A 130 -9.58 18.86 0.39
C LEU A 130 -9.99 20.35 0.45
N THR A 131 -9.10 21.18 0.99
CA THR A 131 -9.08 22.62 0.77
C THR A 131 -7.67 23.07 0.36
N MET A 132 -7.23 22.60 -0.81
CA MET A 132 -6.22 23.33 -1.58
C MET A 132 -6.91 24.51 -2.25
N SER A 133 -6.57 25.71 -1.78
CA SER A 133 -6.48 26.97 -2.52
C SER A 133 -7.27 27.08 -3.84
N ASN A 134 -8.47 27.67 -3.79
CA ASN A 134 -8.92 28.52 -4.88
C ASN A 134 -8.57 29.97 -4.54
N VAL A 135 -7.86 30.62 -5.46
CA VAL A 135 -7.60 32.06 -5.44
C VAL A 135 -8.66 32.71 -6.32
N ASP A 136 -9.60 33.44 -5.73
CA ASP A 136 -10.42 34.40 -6.47
C ASP A 136 -9.63 35.71 -6.64
N PRO A 137 -9.49 36.24 -7.87
CA PRO A 137 -9.03 37.60 -8.09
C PRO A 137 -10.15 38.61 -7.76
N ASP A 138 -9.76 39.83 -7.39
CA ASP A 138 -10.62 40.97 -7.10
C ASP A 138 -11.54 40.88 -5.85
N LEU A 139 -10.95 41.10 -4.67
CA LEU A 139 -11.36 42.27 -3.88
C LEU A 139 -10.22 42.88 -3.05
N ASN A 140 -10.39 44.16 -2.71
CA ASN A 140 -9.30 45.11 -2.46
C ASN A 140 -9.25 45.59 -0.98
N VAL A 141 -8.09 46.16 -0.62
CA VAL A 141 -7.76 47.05 0.51
C VAL A 141 -7.65 46.53 1.96
N GLN A 142 -6.61 47.07 2.63
CA GLN A 142 -6.42 47.32 4.08
C GLN A 142 -6.16 46.10 4.99
N ALA A 143 -4.91 45.90 5.43
CA ALA A 143 -4.28 46.50 6.65
C ALA A 143 -4.65 45.70 7.93
N LEU A 144 -3.75 45.32 8.84
CA LEU A 144 -2.62 46.05 9.43
C LEU A 144 -1.64 45.04 10.13
N PHE A 145 -0.33 45.32 10.16
CA PHE A 145 0.64 44.72 11.12
C PHE A 145 0.91 45.74 12.26
N PRO A 146 1.54 45.37 13.40
CA PRO A 146 1.53 44.10 14.15
C PRO A 146 0.87 44.38 15.54
N PRO A 147 1.50 44.43 16.76
CA PRO A 147 2.84 44.04 17.24
C PRO A 147 2.88 42.73 18.04
N THR A 148 4.09 42.30 18.40
CA THR A 148 4.45 41.25 19.36
C THR A 148 4.48 41.76 20.81
N SER A 149 4.40 40.84 21.79
CA SER A 149 4.98 40.97 23.14
C SER A 149 5.40 39.59 23.65
#